data_AF-A0A8T0CN18-F1
#
_entry.id   AF-A0A8T0CN18-F1
#
_cell.length_a   1.000
_cell.length_b   1.000
_cell.length_c   1.000
_cell.angle_alpha   90.00
_cell.angle_beta   90.00
_cell.angle_gamma   90.00
#
_symmetry.space_group_name_H-M   'P 1'
#
loop_
_entity.id
_entity.type
_entity.pdbx_description
1 polymer ?
#
loop_
_entity_poly.entity_id
_entity_poly.type
_entity_poly.pdbx_seq_one_letter_code
_entity_poly.pdbx_strand_id
1 'polypeptide(L)'
;MWRNLVAQAAYQMAVLLTLQFKGESIFGVDEAVKRTVIFNAFVLCQVFNEFNARKLEKKNVFEGIHRNKLFLGIIFMTMVLQVVMVEFLKRFANTERLSWGQWGACLGIAAASWPIGWVVKCIPVPDTPIFSYLGLKSKKLVRKIVQRVQ
;
A
#
# COMPACT_ATOMS: atom_id res chain seq x y z
N MET A 1 4.24 -12.82 6.44
CA MET A 1 3.55 -11.55 6.76
C MET A 1 4.37 -10.31 6.44
N TRP A 2 5.58 -10.13 7.00
CA TRP A 2 6.41 -8.93 6.80
C TRP A 2 6.68 -8.58 5.33
N ARG A 3 6.90 -9.57 4.46
CA ARG A 3 7.14 -9.36 3.03
C ARG A 3 6.02 -8.60 2.32
N ASN A 4 4.75 -8.92 2.59
CA ASN A 4 3.62 -8.24 1.94
C ASN A 4 3.56 -6.77 2.38
N LEU A 5 3.83 -6.51 3.67
CA LEU A 5 3.83 -5.16 4.23
C LEU A 5 4.96 -4.32 3.66
N VAL A 6 6.19 -4.88 3.59
CA VAL A 6 7.35 -4.20 2.99
C VAL A 6 7.13 -3.94 1.51
N ALA A 7 6.62 -4.91 0.75
CA ALA A 7 6.41 -4.75 -0.68
C ALA A 7 5.31 -3.72 -0.99
N GLN A 8 4.18 -3.75 -0.27
CA GLN A 8 3.11 -2.76 -0.45
C GLN A 8 3.56 -1.36 -0.02
N ALA A 9 4.28 -1.23 1.09
CA ALA A 9 4.83 0.06 1.52
C ALA A 9 5.84 0.62 0.51
N ALA A 10 6.77 -0.22 0.00
CA ALA A 10 7.72 0.17 -1.02
C ALA A 10 7.02 0.59 -2.33
N TYR A 11 5.98 -0.15 -2.73
CA TYR A 11 5.17 0.19 -3.89
C TYR A 11 4.45 1.53 -3.73
N GLN A 12 3.72 1.74 -2.63
CA GLN A 12 3.03 3.00 -2.36
C GLN A 12 4.02 4.16 -2.32
N MET A 13 5.17 4.00 -1.67
CA MET A 13 6.22 5.03 -1.62
C MET A 13 6.74 5.35 -3.03
N ALA A 14 7.06 4.34 -3.85
CA ALA A 14 7.53 4.54 -5.21
C ALA A 14 6.50 5.26 -6.09
N VAL A 15 5.22 4.88 -5.99
CA VAL A 15 4.12 5.51 -6.72
C VAL A 15 3.96 6.98 -6.31
N LEU A 16 3.91 7.27 -5.02
CA LEU A 16 3.74 8.65 -4.54
C LEU A 16 4.91 9.54 -4.91
N LEU A 17 6.14 9.04 -4.79
CA LEU A 17 7.34 9.77 -5.21
C LEU A 17 7.32 10.02 -6.72
N THR A 18 6.93 9.03 -7.52
CA THR A 18 6.80 9.19 -8.96
C THR A 18 5.77 10.25 -9.32
N LEU A 19 4.60 10.24 -8.67
CA LEU A 19 3.57 11.26 -8.87
C LEU A 19 4.00 12.64 -8.35
N GLN A 20 4.78 12.71 -7.26
CA GLN A 20 5.27 13.96 -6.71
C GLN A 20 6.28 14.65 -7.64
N PHE A 21 7.22 13.89 -8.21
CA PHE A 21 8.29 14.44 -9.05
C PHE A 21 7.91 14.52 -10.54
N LYS A 22 7.14 13.55 -11.06
CA LYS A 22 6.77 13.47 -12.47
C LYS A 22 5.29 13.70 -12.75
N GLY A 23 4.45 13.94 -11.73
CA GLY A 23 3.01 14.12 -11.93
C GLY A 23 2.67 15.24 -12.90
N GLU A 24 3.42 16.34 -12.87
CA GLU A 24 3.22 17.47 -13.78
C GLU A 24 3.51 17.07 -15.25
N SER A 25 4.60 16.34 -15.49
CA SER A 25 4.98 15.87 -16.84
C SER A 25 4.12 14.71 -17.35
N ILE A 26 3.60 13.86 -16.46
CA ILE A 26 2.77 12.70 -16.82
C ILE A 26 1.34 13.14 -17.14
N PHE A 27 0.81 14.10 -16.38
CA PHE A 27 -0.58 14.55 -16.52
C PHE A 27 -0.73 15.89 -17.23
N GLY A 28 0.34 16.65 -17.43
CA GLY A 28 0.32 17.96 -18.11
C GLY A 28 -0.57 18.97 -17.39
N VAL A 29 -0.60 18.95 -16.06
CA VAL A 29 -1.59 19.70 -15.25
C VAL A 29 -0.94 20.61 -14.22
N ASP A 30 -1.69 21.65 -13.85
CA ASP A 30 -1.34 22.64 -12.85
C ASP A 30 -1.02 22.02 -11.46
N GLU A 31 -0.24 22.73 -10.65
CA GLU A 31 0.19 22.32 -9.31
C GLU A 31 -0.99 21.95 -8.38
N ALA A 32 -2.12 22.67 -8.49
CA ALA A 32 -3.31 22.40 -7.69
C ALA A 32 -3.97 21.06 -8.08
N VAL A 33 -4.05 20.78 -9.38
CA VAL A 33 -4.58 19.52 -9.91
C VAL A 33 -3.64 18.37 -9.56
N LYS A 34 -2.33 18.57 -9.67
CA LYS A 34 -1.31 17.59 -9.28
C LYS A 34 -1.45 17.15 -7.82
N ARG A 35 -1.62 18.10 -6.88
CA ARG A 35 -1.86 17.76 -5.45
C ARG A 35 -3.11 16.91 -5.27
N THR A 36 -4.16 17.22 -6.00
CA THR A 36 -5.42 16.45 -5.93
C THR A 36 -5.26 15.05 -6.53
N VAL A 37 -4.54 14.92 -7.64
CA VAL A 37 -4.19 13.63 -8.26
C VAL A 37 -3.38 12.77 -7.30
N ILE A 38 -2.36 13.34 -6.66
CA ILE A 38 -1.53 12.64 -5.67
C ILE A 38 -2.38 12.16 -4.49
N PHE A 39 -3.22 13.04 -3.93
CA PHE A 39 -4.11 12.68 -2.84
C PHE A 39 -5.11 11.59 -3.25
N ASN A 40 -5.70 11.70 -4.45
CA ASN A 40 -6.65 10.72 -4.94
C ASN A 40 -6.00 9.36 -5.18
N ALA A 41 -4.83 9.34 -5.81
CA ALA A 41 -4.05 8.12 -6.01
C ALA A 41 -3.64 7.48 -4.68
N PHE A 42 -3.26 8.29 -3.68
CA PHE A 42 -2.93 7.80 -2.34
C PHE A 42 -4.11 7.07 -1.69
N VAL A 43 -5.28 7.70 -1.63
CA VAL A 43 -6.45 7.09 -0.98
C VAL A 43 -6.92 5.85 -1.74
N LEU A 44 -6.96 5.89 -3.08
CA LEU A 44 -7.26 4.70 -3.87
C LEU A 44 -6.24 3.59 -3.59
N CYS A 45 -4.94 3.88 -3.54
CA CYS A 45 -3.94 2.88 -3.16
C CYS A 45 -4.18 2.30 -1.75
N GLN A 46 -4.71 3.08 -0.79
CA GLN A 46 -5.09 2.55 0.52
C GLN A 46 -6.27 1.59 0.44
N VAL A 47 -7.32 1.95 -0.30
CA VAL A 47 -8.49 1.09 -0.54
C VAL A 47 -8.03 -0.25 -1.14
N PHE A 48 -7.22 -0.22 -2.20
CA PHE A 48 -6.71 -1.44 -2.83
C PHE A 48 -5.77 -2.25 -1.92
N ASN A 49 -4.97 -1.58 -1.10
CA ASN A 49 -4.14 -2.25 -0.08
C ASN A 49 -5.00 -2.92 1.00
N GLU A 50 -6.13 -2.34 1.40
CA GLU A 50 -7.07 -2.92 2.36
C GLU A 50 -7.65 -4.25 1.83
N PHE A 51 -8.00 -4.29 0.54
CA PHE A 51 -8.35 -5.52 -0.15
C PHE A 51 -7.22 -6.56 -0.04
N ASN A 52 -5.99 -6.20 -0.43
CA ASN A 52 -4.83 -7.09 -0.36
C ASN A 52 -4.52 -7.60 1.07
N ALA A 53 -4.68 -6.74 2.08
CA ALA A 53 -4.41 -7.03 3.48
C ALA A 53 -5.45 -7.98 4.11
N ARG A 54 -6.68 -8.01 3.60
CA ARG A 54 -7.75 -8.88 4.10
C ARG A 54 -7.37 -10.36 4.10
N LYS A 55 -6.63 -10.82 3.08
CA LYS A 55 -6.10 -12.19 3.02
C LYS A 55 -4.64 -12.18 2.60
N LEU A 56 -3.75 -12.11 3.59
CA LEU A 56 -2.29 -12.06 3.37
C LEU A 56 -1.71 -13.38 2.85
N GLU A 57 -2.29 -14.53 3.22
CA GLU A 57 -1.74 -15.85 2.88
C GLU A 57 -2.47 -16.54 1.71
N LYS A 58 -3.74 -16.21 1.48
CA LYS A 58 -4.50 -16.78 0.35
C LYS A 58 -4.26 -15.99 -0.94
N LYS A 59 -4.10 -16.72 -2.04
CA LYS A 59 -3.96 -16.14 -3.40
C LYS A 59 -5.25 -15.44 -3.87
N ASN A 60 -6.42 -15.95 -3.46
CA ASN A 60 -7.72 -15.38 -3.81
C ASN A 60 -8.17 -14.37 -2.76
N VAL A 61 -7.98 -13.08 -3.07
CA VAL A 61 -8.35 -11.97 -2.20
C VAL A 61 -9.87 -11.69 -2.21
N PHE A 62 -10.52 -12.04 -3.33
CA PHE A 62 -11.96 -11.86 -3.55
C PHE A 62 -12.84 -12.92 -2.87
N GLU A 63 -12.25 -14.00 -2.39
CA GLU A 63 -13.00 -15.13 -1.87
C GLU A 63 -13.68 -14.80 -0.53
N GLY A 64 -15.02 -14.79 -0.54
CA GLY A 64 -15.85 -14.47 0.61
C GLY A 64 -15.99 -12.98 0.90
N ILE A 65 -15.73 -12.10 -0.07
CA ILE A 65 -15.89 -10.64 0.10
C ILE A 65 -17.31 -10.24 0.46
N HIS A 66 -18.29 -10.79 -0.25
CA HIS A 66 -19.71 -10.54 -0.02
C HIS A 66 -20.23 -11.06 1.33
N ARG A 67 -19.51 -11.97 1.99
CA ARG A 67 -19.90 -12.48 3.32
C ARG A 67 -19.53 -11.52 4.46
N ASN A 68 -18.52 -10.67 4.29
CA ASN A 68 -18.12 -9.71 5.33
C ASN A 68 -18.72 -8.33 5.04
N LYS A 69 -19.92 -8.09 5.57
CA LYS A 69 -20.65 -6.82 5.41
C LYS A 69 -19.90 -5.62 6.01
N LEU A 70 -19.13 -5.82 7.09
CA LEU A 70 -18.33 -4.74 7.70
C LEU A 70 -17.21 -4.28 6.76
N PHE A 71 -16.50 -5.23 6.13
CA PHE A 71 -15.47 -4.92 5.15
C PHE A 71 -16.04 -4.14 3.95
N LEU A 72 -17.17 -4.62 3.40
CA LEU A 72 -17.87 -3.90 2.34
C LEU A 72 -18.34 -2.51 2.76
N GLY A 73 -18.79 -2.36 4.01
CA GLY A 73 -19.18 -1.07 4.59
C GLY A 73 -18.03 -0.07 4.66
N ILE A 74 -16.85 -0.50 5.10
CA ILE A 74 -15.65 0.35 5.19
C ILE A 74 -15.19 0.79 3.80
N ILE A 75 -15.10 -0.14 2.84
CA ILE A 75 -14.74 0.18 1.46
C ILE A 75 -15.76 1.13 0.82
N PHE A 76 -17.05 0.87 1.00
CA PHE A 76 -18.09 1.75 0.47
C PHE A 76 -18.02 3.15 1.08
N MET A 77 -17.88 3.24 2.40
CA MET A 77 -17.79 4.51 3.11
C MET A 77 -16.55 5.31 2.71
N THR A 78 -15.39 4.66 2.58
CA THR A 78 -14.15 5.31 2.11
C THR A 78 -14.27 5.79 0.68
N MET A 79 -14.88 5.02 -0.23
CA MET A 79 -15.12 5.45 -1.61
C MET A 79 -16.07 6.65 -1.69
N VAL A 80 -17.16 6.65 -0.91
CA VAL A 80 -18.10 7.80 -0.86
C VAL A 80 -17.41 9.04 -0.32
N LEU A 81 -16.71 8.91 0.80
CA LEU A 81 -15.97 10.03 1.40
C LEU A 81 -14.91 10.57 0.43
N GLN A 82 -14.26 9.69 -0.33
CA GLN A 82 -13.26 10.07 -1.31
C GLN A 82 -13.85 10.89 -2.46
N VAL A 83 -14.98 10.46 -3.03
CA VAL A 83 -15.68 11.23 -4.07
C VAL A 83 -16.13 12.59 -3.53
N VAL A 84 -16.70 12.61 -2.32
CA VAL A 84 -17.11 13.86 -1.68
C VAL A 84 -15.92 14.80 -1.49
N MET A 85 -14.78 14.28 -1.06
CA MET A 85 -13.58 15.09 -0.84
C MET A 85 -12.98 15.65 -2.14
N VAL A 86 -12.96 14.86 -3.21
CA VAL A 86 -12.39 15.31 -4.50
C VAL A 86 -13.32 16.29 -5.21
N GLU A 87 -14.64 16.11 -5.12
CA GLU A 87 -15.61 16.96 -5.83
C GLU A 87 -16.05 18.20 -5.05
N PHE A 88 -16.20 18.11 -3.72
CA PHE A 88 -16.84 19.16 -2.91
C PHE A 88 -15.89 19.90 -1.97
N LEU A 89 -14.70 19.36 -1.67
CA LEU A 89 -13.76 19.97 -0.73
C LEU A 89 -12.80 20.99 -1.37
N LYS A 90 -13.18 21.56 -2.53
CA LYS A 90 -12.39 22.55 -3.29
C LYS A 90 -11.83 23.67 -2.42
N ARG A 91 -12.69 24.23 -1.56
CA ARG A 91 -12.38 25.41 -0.72
C ARG A 91 -11.62 25.09 0.57
N PHE A 92 -11.74 23.86 1.09
CA PHE A 92 -11.11 23.46 2.36
C PHE A 92 -9.78 22.75 2.15
N ALA A 93 -9.65 21.99 1.07
CA ALA A 93 -8.47 21.17 0.78
C ALA A 93 -7.60 21.72 -0.37
N ASN A 94 -7.97 22.88 -0.96
CA ASN A 94 -7.36 23.41 -2.19
C ASN A 94 -7.27 22.32 -3.29
N THR A 95 -8.32 21.50 -3.38
CA THR A 95 -8.41 20.43 -4.36
C THR A 95 -9.07 20.96 -5.63
N GLU A 96 -8.63 20.50 -6.80
CA GLU A 96 -9.25 20.82 -8.09
C GLU A 96 -10.06 19.63 -8.58
N ARG A 97 -11.16 19.88 -9.30
CA ARG A 97 -12.01 18.81 -9.82
C ARG A 97 -11.20 18.00 -10.84
N LEU A 98 -11.07 16.69 -10.60
CA LEU A 98 -10.37 15.81 -11.53
C LEU A 98 -11.23 15.52 -12.75
N SER A 99 -10.61 15.50 -13.92
CA SER A 99 -11.23 14.93 -15.12
C SER A 99 -11.41 13.42 -14.97
N TRP A 100 -12.37 12.85 -15.71
CA TRP A 100 -12.58 11.40 -15.79
C TRP A 100 -11.31 10.63 -16.21
N GLY A 101 -10.47 11.22 -17.07
CA GLY A 101 -9.20 10.64 -17.48
C GLY A 101 -8.20 10.53 -16.33
N GLN A 102 -8.09 11.57 -15.49
CA GLN A 102 -7.22 11.55 -14.31
C GLN A 102 -7.73 10.58 -13.25
N TRP A 103 -9.05 10.53 -13.04
CA TRP A 103 -9.68 9.53 -12.18
C TRP A 103 -9.34 8.11 -12.62
N GLY A 104 -9.49 7.83 -13.92
CA GLY A 104 -9.13 6.54 -14.50
C GLY A 104 -7.64 6.20 -14.35
N ALA A 105 -6.76 7.19 -14.52
CA ALA A 105 -5.32 6.99 -14.32
C ALA A 105 -4.96 6.70 -12.87
N CYS A 106 -5.52 7.43 -11.90
CA CYS A 106 -5.34 7.15 -10.47
C CYS A 106 -5.85 5.75 -10.11
N LEU A 107 -7.00 5.36 -10.65
CA LEU A 107 -7.57 4.03 -10.46
C LEU A 107 -6.69 2.95 -11.07
N GLY A 108 -6.15 3.17 -12.28
CA GLY A 108 -5.25 2.25 -12.95
C GLY A 108 -3.94 2.04 -12.19
N ILE A 109 -3.36 3.12 -11.66
CA ILE A 109 -2.20 3.05 -10.77
C ILE A 109 -2.56 2.24 -9.52
N ALA A 110 -3.65 2.58 -8.82
CA ALA A 110 -4.05 1.84 -7.62
C ALA A 110 -4.32 0.34 -7.91
N ALA A 111 -4.92 0.01 -9.05
CA ALA A 111 -5.18 -1.36 -9.48
C ALA A 111 -3.91 -2.17 -9.73
N ALA A 112 -2.79 -1.53 -10.11
CA ALA A 112 -1.50 -2.21 -10.25
C ALA A 112 -0.95 -2.77 -8.92
N SER A 113 -1.46 -2.32 -7.77
CA SER A 113 -1.10 -2.89 -6.45
C SER A 113 -1.56 -4.34 -6.26
N TRP A 114 -2.62 -4.79 -6.94
CA TRP A 114 -3.14 -6.15 -6.88
C TRP A 114 -2.20 -7.19 -7.52
N PRO A 115 -1.78 -7.06 -8.79
CA PRO A 115 -0.84 -8.00 -9.39
C PRO A 115 0.50 -8.04 -8.64
N ILE A 116 0.98 -6.89 -8.15
CA ILE A 116 2.19 -6.84 -7.31
C ILE A 116 1.99 -7.62 -6.01
N GLY A 117 0.86 -7.42 -5.33
CA GLY A 117 0.50 -8.19 -4.14
C GLY A 117 0.44 -9.71 -4.40
N TRP A 118 -0.06 -10.11 -5.57
CA TRP A 118 -0.09 -11.51 -5.98
C TRP A 118 1.31 -12.07 -6.28
N VAL A 119 2.16 -11.34 -7.02
CA VAL A 119 3.55 -11.73 -7.31
C VAL A 119 4.37 -11.87 -6.02
N VAL A 120 4.21 -10.93 -5.09
CA VAL A 120 4.91 -10.98 -3.79
C VAL A 120 4.49 -12.21 -2.98
N LYS A 121 3.25 -12.67 -3.10
CA LYS A 121 2.79 -13.92 -2.46
C LYS A 121 3.44 -15.17 -3.05
N CYS A 122 3.93 -15.13 -4.29
CA CYS A 122 4.61 -16.27 -4.94
C CYS A 122 6.05 -16.46 -4.46
N ILE A 123 6.67 -15.44 -3.85
CA ILE A 123 8.01 -15.57 -3.27
C ILE A 123 7.89 -16.52 -2.05
N PRO A 124 8.75 -17.52 -1.87
CA PRO A 124 8.80 -18.32 -0.64
C PRO A 124 9.48 -17.50 0.48
N VAL A 125 8.90 -17.48 1.69
CA VAL A 125 9.60 -16.91 2.87
C VAL A 125 10.38 -18.05 3.54
N PRO A 126 11.68 -17.88 3.85
CA PRO A 126 12.39 -18.83 4.70
C PRO A 126 11.74 -18.91 6.10
N ASP A 127 11.51 -20.11 6.60
CA ASP A 127 10.88 -20.35 7.92
C ASP A 127 11.73 -19.88 9.10
N THR A 128 13.03 -19.65 8.87
CA THR A 128 13.94 -19.17 9.91
C THR A 128 13.76 -17.66 10.12
N PRO A 129 13.31 -17.20 11.31
CA PRO A 129 13.24 -15.78 11.60
C PRO A 129 14.65 -15.18 11.54
N ILE A 130 14.79 -14.01 10.91
CA ILE A 130 16.06 -13.27 10.78
C ILE A 130 16.70 -13.04 12.16
N PHE A 131 15.86 -12.90 13.19
CA PHE A 131 16.27 -12.75 14.59
C PHE A 131 17.05 -13.97 15.12
N SER A 132 16.85 -15.16 14.56
CA SER A 132 17.62 -16.37 14.91
C SER A 132 19.10 -16.23 14.51
N TYR A 133 19.39 -15.58 13.39
CA TYR A 133 20.77 -15.28 12.98
C TYR A 133 21.45 -14.26 13.91
N LEU A 134 20.69 -13.26 14.38
CA LEU A 134 21.18 -12.29 15.38
C LEU A 134 21.37 -12.93 16.77
N GLY A 135 20.49 -13.85 17.18
CA GLY A 135 20.53 -14.53 18.48
C GLY A 135 21.60 -15.62 18.62
N LEU A 136 22.02 -16.24 17.51
CA LEU A 136 23.08 -17.25 17.51
C LEU A 136 24.48 -16.68 17.78
N LYS A 137 24.72 -15.41 17.43
CA LYS A 137 25.99 -14.75 17.73
C LYS A 137 26.14 -14.47 19.24
N SER A 138 25.05 -14.11 19.91
CA SER A 138 25.03 -13.89 21.36
C SER A 138 25.21 -15.20 22.15
N LYS A 139 24.47 -16.27 21.80
CA LYS A 139 24.60 -17.56 22.54
C LYS A 139 25.97 -18.22 22.38
N LYS A 140 26.60 -18.16 21.21
CA LYS A 140 27.96 -18.70 21.01
C LYS A 140 29.02 -17.86 21.73
N LEU A 141 28.89 -16.54 21.72
CA LEU A 141 29.83 -15.63 22.40
C LEU A 141 29.73 -15.76 23.93
N VAL A 142 28.51 -15.80 24.48
CA VAL A 142 28.28 -16.00 25.92
C VAL A 142 28.82 -17.36 26.37
N ARG A 143 28.58 -18.44 25.61
CA ARG A 143 29.16 -19.77 25.94
C ARG A 143 30.69 -19.75 25.93
N LYS A 144 31.30 -19.01 25.00
CA LYS A 144 32.77 -18.88 24.88
C LYS A 144 33.38 -18.04 26.00
N ILE A 145 32.65 -17.04 26.51
CA ILE A 145 33.06 -16.23 27.66
C ILE A 145 32.94 -17.03 28.95
N VAL A 146 31.83 -17.74 29.16
CA VAL A 146 31.62 -18.58 30.35
C VAL A 146 32.68 -19.70 30.43
N GLN A 147 33.04 -20.34 29.31
CA GLN A 147 34.10 -21.36 29.28
C GLN A 147 35.53 -20.82 29.43
N ARG A 148 35.76 -19.50 29.39
CA ARG A 148 37.07 -18.89 29.66
C ARG A 148 37.22 -18.39 31.10
N VAL A 149 36.12 -18.33 31.85
CA VAL A 149 36.08 -17.82 33.24
C VAL A 149 36.01 -18.98 34.25
N GLN A 150 35.84 -20.22 33.77
CA GLN A 150 35.91 -21.46 34.54
C GLN A 150 37.20 -22.20 34.19
#